data_AF-A0A7L3GSY7-F1
#
_entry.id   AF-A0A7L3GSY7-F1
#
_cell.length_a   1.000
_cell.length_b   1.000
_cell.length_c   1.000
_cell.angle_alpha   90.00
_cell.angle_beta   90.00
_cell.angle_gamma   90.00
#
_symmetry.space_group_name_H-M   'P 1'
#
loop_
_entity.id
_entity.type
_entity.pdbx_description
1 polymer ?
#
loop_
_entity_poly.entity_id
_entity_poly.type
_entity_poly.pdbx_seq_one_letter_code
_entity_poly.pdbx_strand_id
1 'polypeptide(L)' 'PARVVCSSTCYRAETDTGREPWGLYRVHQFTKVEMFGVTAAESGTESEALLDEFVALQKEMFSELGLHYR' A
#
# COMPACT_ATOMS: atom_id res chain seq x y z
N PRO A 1 13.14 6.29 -12.64
CA PRO A 1 12.72 6.23 -11.22
C PRO A 1 13.19 4.91 -10.60
N ALA A 2 13.66 4.93 -9.35
CA ALA A 2 13.97 3.71 -8.61
C ALA A 2 12.66 3.12 -8.06
N ARG A 3 12.46 1.81 -8.20
CA ARG A 3 11.29 1.07 -7.72
C ARG A 3 11.77 -0.09 -6.86
N VAL A 4 11.22 -0.23 -5.66
CA VAL A 4 11.63 -1.24 -4.68
C VAL A 4 10.38 -1.89 -4.10
N VAL A 5 10.47 -3.19 -3.86
CA VAL A 5 9.48 -3.98 -3.14
C VAL A 5 10.08 -4.48 -1.83
N CYS A 6 9.32 -4.44 -0.74
CA CYS A 6 9.76 -4.90 0.56
C CYS A 6 8.65 -5.66 1.29
N SER A 7 8.95 -6.85 1.82
CA SER A 7 8.06 -7.58 2.72
C SER A 7 8.56 -7.43 4.15
N SER A 8 7.71 -6.97 5.06
CA SER A 8 8.07 -6.77 6.46
C SER A 8 6.89 -6.92 7.40
N THR A 9 7.20 -7.14 8.69
CA THR A 9 6.23 -7.08 9.78
C THR A 9 6.03 -5.64 10.21
N CYS A 10 4.77 -5.18 10.22
CA CYS A 10 4.36 -3.85 10.65
C CYS A 10 3.81 -3.91 12.08
N TYR A 11 4.16 -2.91 12.89
CA TYR A 11 3.65 -2.75 14.25
C TYR A 11 2.87 -1.44 14.37
N ARG A 12 1.61 -1.50 14.81
CA ARG A 12 0.74 -0.31 15.00
C ARG A 12 0.09 -0.31 16.38
N ALA A 13 0.15 0.84 17.06
CA ALA A 13 -0.33 0.97 18.44
C ALA A 13 -1.86 0.99 18.56
N GLU A 14 -2.57 1.51 17.55
CA GLU A 14 -4.05 1.52 17.48
C GLU A 14 -4.78 2.16 18.69
N THR A 15 -4.10 3.05 19.43
CA THR A 15 -4.49 3.55 20.76
C THR A 15 -5.74 4.43 20.82
N ASP A 16 -6.18 5.04 19.71
CA ASP A 16 -7.35 5.94 19.66
C ASP A 16 -8.31 5.56 18.51
N THR A 17 -8.56 4.26 18.38
CA THR A 17 -9.40 3.72 17.29
C THR A 17 -10.53 2.93 17.92
N GLY A 18 -11.62 3.62 18.29
CA GLY A 18 -12.79 3.04 18.96
C GLY A 18 -13.60 2.03 18.13
N ARG A 19 -12.96 1.25 17.26
CA ARG A 19 -13.59 0.34 16.30
C ARG A 19 -12.79 -0.95 16.13
N GLU A 20 -13.50 -2.04 16.36
CA GLU A 20 -13.20 -3.43 16.03
C GLU A 20 -12.26 -4.18 17.00
N PRO A 21 -12.77 -4.60 18.17
CA PRO A 21 -12.01 -5.41 19.12
C PRO A 21 -11.81 -6.87 18.68
N TRP A 22 -12.47 -7.32 17.60
CA TRP A 22 -12.49 -8.71 17.18
C TRP A 22 -12.15 -8.87 15.70
N GLY A 23 -11.48 -9.97 15.37
CA GLY A 23 -11.09 -10.29 14.00
C GLY A 23 -9.70 -9.78 13.62
N LEU A 24 -9.38 -9.86 12.33
CA LEU A 24 -8.05 -9.54 11.79
C LEU A 24 -8.01 -8.21 11.03
N TYR A 25 -9.12 -7.48 10.97
CA TYR A 25 -9.21 -6.23 10.23
C TYR A 25 -8.31 -5.14 10.82
N ARG A 26 -8.18 -5.10 12.16
CA ARG A 26 -7.28 -4.20 12.88
C ARG A 26 -6.52 -4.95 13.96
N VAL A 27 -5.21 -5.12 13.77
CA VAL A 27 -4.31 -5.82 14.69
C VAL A 27 -3.02 -5.04 14.88
N HIS A 28 -2.36 -5.23 16.02
CA HIS A 28 -1.11 -4.56 16.33
C HIS A 28 0.06 -5.02 15.47
N GLN A 29 -0.04 -6.22 14.88
CA GLN A 29 1.03 -6.84 14.10
C GLN A 29 0.47 -7.50 12.85
N PHE A 30 1.00 -7.16 11.68
CA PHE A 30 0.65 -7.79 10.41
C PHE A 30 1.81 -7.75 9.42
N THR A 31 1.83 -8.66 8.45
CA THR A 31 2.82 -8.66 7.35
C THR A 31 2.30 -7.83 6.18
N LYS A 32 3.17 -7.00 5.60
CA LYS A 32 2.84 -6.16 4.44
C LYS A 32 3.93 -6.25 3.38
N VAL A 33 3.51 -6.34 2.12
CA VAL A 33 4.36 -6.08 0.95
C VAL A 33 4.15 -4.63 0.52
N GLU A 34 5.22 -3.83 0.52
CA GLU A 34 5.20 -2.40 0.19
C GLU A 34 5.84 -2.15 -1.18
N MET A 35 5.18 -1.32 -1.99
CA MET A 35 5.79 -0.69 -3.16
C MET A 35 6.33 0.68 -2.76
N PHE A 36 7.62 0.93 -3.03
CA PHE A 36 8.26 2.20 -2.76
C PHE A 36 8.99 2.68 -4.02
N GLY A 37 8.95 3.97 -4.30
CA GLY A 37 9.73 4.51 -5.41
C GLY A 37 10.22 5.91 -5.19
N VAL A 38 11.32 6.21 -5.88
CA VAL A 38 12.00 7.51 -5.88
C VAL A 38 12.10 7.98 -7.31
N THR A 39 11.51 9.13 -7.59
CA THR A 39 11.50 9.75 -8.92
C THR A 39 12.47 10.93 -8.97
N ALA A 40 12.81 11.36 -10.19
CA ALA A 40 13.31 12.70 -10.39
C ALA A 40 12.16 13.72 -10.18
N ALA A 41 12.49 15.00 -10.15
CA ALA A 41 11.53 16.09 -10.06
C ALA A 41 11.86 17.17 -11.10
N GLU A 42 12.12 16.75 -12.34
CA GLU A 42 12.59 17.63 -13.42
C GLU A 42 11.43 18.39 -14.07
N SER A 43 10.35 17.68 -14.40
CA SER A 43 9.11 18.24 -14.96
C SER A 43 8.03 18.49 -13.92
N GLY A 44 8.16 17.88 -12.72
CA GLY A 44 7.19 18.00 -11.63
C GLY A 44 6.01 17.04 -11.75
N THR A 45 5.99 16.17 -12.76
CA THR A 45 4.91 15.20 -13.03
C THR A 45 5.32 13.75 -12.80
N GLU A 46 6.61 13.50 -12.55
CA GLU A 46 7.17 12.14 -12.48
C GLU A 46 6.61 11.34 -11.30
N SER A 47 6.40 11.98 -10.15
CA SER A 47 5.84 11.34 -8.95
C SER A 47 4.35 11.01 -9.13
N GLU A 48 3.59 11.84 -9.82
CA GLU A 48 2.19 11.59 -10.16
C GLU A 48 2.07 10.40 -11.12
N ALA A 49 2.91 10.36 -12.16
CA ALA A 49 2.95 9.23 -13.09
C ALA A 49 3.31 7.90 -12.39
N LEU A 50 4.24 7.94 -11.42
CA LEU A 50 4.58 6.75 -10.63
C LEU A 50 3.45 6.34 -9.68
N LEU A 51 2.72 7.30 -9.10
CA LEU A 51 1.55 7.01 -8.28
C LEU A 51 0.45 6.32 -9.10
N ASP A 52 0.17 6.81 -10.30
CA ASP A 52 -0.80 6.18 -11.21
C ASP A 52 -0.39 4.75 -11.59
N GLU A 53 0.89 4.53 -11.84
CA GLU A 53 1.46 3.18 -12.07
C GLU A 53 1.23 2.26 -10.86
N PHE A 54 1.52 2.72 -9.64
CA PHE A 54 1.32 1.92 -8.42
C PHE A 54 -0.16 1.60 -8.16
N VAL A 55 -1.05 2.57 -8.39
CA VAL A 55 -2.50 2.34 -8.26
C VAL A 55 -2.99 1.34 -9.30
N ALA A 56 -2.49 1.40 -10.54
CA ALA A 56 -2.84 0.43 -11.57
C ALA A 56 -2.42 -1.00 -11.17
N LEU A 57 -1.20 -1.18 -10.66
CA LEU A 57 -0.72 -2.47 -10.15
C LEU A 57 -1.55 -2.99 -8.98
N GLN A 58 -1.96 -2.11 -8.05
CA GLN A 58 -2.86 -2.50 -6.96
C GLN A 58 -4.19 -3.02 -7.51
N LYS A 59 -4.80 -2.30 -8.44
CA LYS A 59 -6.07 -2.69 -9.09
C LYS A 59 -5.95 -4.02 -9.82
N GLU A 60 -4.86 -4.25 -10.53
CA GLU A 60 -4.56 -5.53 -11.18
C GLU A 60 -4.52 -6.67 -10.14
N MET A 61 -3.75 -6.53 -9.07
CA MET A 61 -3.66 -7.52 -8.00
C MET A 61 -5.02 -7.85 -7.37
N PHE A 62 -5.85 -6.85 -7.06
CA PHE A 62 -7.19 -7.09 -6.53
C PHE A 62 -8.11 -7.79 -7.54
N SER A 63 -7.98 -7.46 -8.82
CA SER A 63 -8.77 -8.05 -9.91
C SER A 63 -8.39 -9.52 -10.14
N GLU A 64 -7.09 -9.85 -10.10
CA GLU A 64 -6.58 -11.23 -10.19
C GLU A 64 -7.07 -12.11 -9.03
N LEU A 65 -7.21 -11.53 -7.84
CA LEU A 65 -7.80 -12.20 -6.68
C LEU A 65 -9.33 -12.35 -6.76
N GLY A 66 -9.98 -11.76 -7.77
CA GLY A 66 -11.44 -11.77 -7.91
C GLY A 66 -12.18 -10.96 -6.85
N LEU A 67 -11.51 -9.99 -6.22
CA LEU A 67 -12.08 -9.16 -5.16
C LEU A 67 -12.78 -7.94 -5.78
N HIS A 68 -13.99 -7.62 -5.31
CA HIS A 68 -14.65 -6.38 -5.68
C HIS A 68 -14.08 -5.22 -4.84
N TYR A 69 -13.60 -4.17 -5.51
CA TYR A 69 -13.03 -2.96 -4.90
C TYR A 69 -13.55 -1.69 -5.56
N ARG A 70 -13.20 -0.53 -5.01
CA ARG A 70 -13.50 0.80 -5.56
C ARG A 70 -12.34 1.75 -5.32
#